data_AF-A0A2P8H9T1-F1
#
_entry.id   AF-A0A2P8H9T1-F1
#
_cell.length_a   1.000
_cell.length_b   1.000
_cell.length_c   1.000
_cell.angle_alpha   90.00
_cell.angle_beta   90.00
_cell.angle_gamma   90.00
#
_symmetry.space_group_name_H-M   'P 1'
#
loop_
_entity.id
_entity.type
_entity.pdbx_description
1 polymer ?
#
loop_
_entity_poly.entity_id
_entity_poly.type
_entity_poly.pdbx_seq_one_letter_code
_entity_poly.pdbx_strand_id
1 'polypeptide(L)'
;MDWIMISLLGLLVINITLIIIVLTTLPHHGDERKKLIKMKSQSFTFTVVIGLFIYEMGKSMYIQLWGDGTYGGMSPHSYLTSISLIYLITLLYWRRKYA
;
A
#
# COMPACT_ATOMS: atom_id res chain seq x y z
N MET A 1 -3.42 -19.10 -15.94
CA MET A 1 -3.70 -17.81 -15.27
C MET A 1 -3.56 -17.93 -13.75
N ASP A 2 -3.70 -19.13 -13.18
CA ASP A 2 -3.64 -19.35 -11.73
C ASP A 2 -2.29 -19.02 -11.11
N TRP A 3 -1.18 -19.31 -11.79
CA TRP A 3 0.17 -19.02 -11.29
C TRP A 3 0.43 -17.53 -10.99
N ILE A 4 -0.14 -16.63 -11.80
CA ILE A 4 0.01 -15.18 -11.60
C ILE A 4 -0.84 -14.73 -10.42
N MET A 5 -2.07 -15.23 -10.28
CA MET A 5 -2.92 -14.92 -9.13
C MET A 5 -2.35 -15.48 -7.82
N ILE A 6 -1.82 -16.69 -7.85
CA ILE A 6 -1.18 -17.36 -6.71
C ILE A 6 0.07 -16.58 -6.27
N SER A 7 0.91 -16.13 -7.20
CA SER A 7 2.09 -15.34 -6.86
C SER A 7 1.73 -13.98 -6.28
N LEU A 8 0.66 -13.34 -6.80
CA LEU A 8 0.17 -12.05 -6.31
C LEU A 8 -0.42 -12.14 -4.91
N LEU A 9 -1.23 -13.18 -4.64
CA LEU A 9 -1.75 -13.48 -3.31
C LEU A 9 -0.63 -13.86 -2.33
N GLY A 10 0.35 -14.65 -2.78
CA GLY A 10 1.53 -14.99 -1.98
C GLY A 10 2.34 -13.75 -1.58
N LEU A 11 2.58 -12.83 -2.53
CA LEU A 11 3.25 -11.56 -2.27
C LEU A 11 2.49 -10.70 -1.25
N LEU A 12 1.16 -10.69 -1.34
CA LEU A 12 0.29 -9.96 -0.41
C LEU A 12 0.41 -10.53 1.01
N VAL A 13 0.36 -11.86 1.17
CA VAL A 13 0.52 -12.53 2.46
C VAL A 13 1.90 -12.24 3.07
N ILE A 14 2.96 -12.27 2.26
CA ILE A 14 4.32 -11.92 2.71
C ILE A 14 4.38 -10.47 3.20
N ASN A 15 3.79 -9.52 2.47
CA ASN A 15 3.76 -8.12 2.87
C ASN A 15 2.99 -7.92 4.18
N ILE A 16 1.82 -8.54 4.34
CA ILE A 16 1.05 -8.48 5.60
C ILE A 16 1.87 -9.04 6.76
N THR A 17 2.52 -10.19 6.56
CA THR A 17 3.35 -10.83 7.59
C THR A 17 4.50 -9.92 8.01
N LEU A 18 5.19 -9.32 7.05
CA LEU A 18 6.24 -8.35 7.32
C LEU A 18 5.72 -7.11 8.07
N ILE A 19 4.55 -6.58 7.70
CA ILE A 19 3.92 -5.45 8.39
C ILE A 19 3.68 -5.78 9.86
N ILE A 20 3.16 -6.98 10.16
CA ILE A 20 2.91 -7.45 11.52
C ILE A 20 4.23 -7.58 12.30
N ILE A 21 5.25 -8.21 11.72
CA ILE A 21 6.57 -8.36 12.35
C ILE A 21 7.18 -6.98 12.65
N VAL A 22 7.09 -6.03 11.73
CA VAL A 22 7.59 -4.68 11.92
C VAL A 22 6.82 -3.98 13.05
N LEU A 23 5.50 -4.11 13.10
CA LEU A 23 4.67 -3.56 14.17
C LEU A 23 5.01 -4.15 15.55
N THR A 24 5.26 -5.46 15.65
CA THR A 24 5.57 -6.13 16.92
C THR A 24 7.00 -5.85 17.39
N THR A 25 7.95 -5.69 16.46
CA THR A 25 9.36 -5.37 16.76
C THR A 25 9.64 -3.89 17.06
N LEU A 26 8.62 -3.02 17.11
CA LEU A 26 8.81 -1.67 17.62
C LEU A 26 9.20 -1.75 19.13
N PRO A 27 10.21 -1.00 19.60
CA PRO A 27 10.68 -1.06 20.99
C PRO A 27 9.63 -0.57 21.99
N HIS A 28 9.45 -1.34 23.08
CA HIS A 28 8.38 -1.16 24.08
C HIS A 28 8.54 0.10 24.96
N HIS A 29 9.75 0.66 25.06
CA HIS A 29 10.09 1.73 26.02
C HIS A 29 9.63 3.16 25.64
N GLY A 30 8.81 3.34 24.60
CA GLY A 30 8.35 4.67 24.17
C GLY A 30 7.00 4.64 23.47
N ASP A 31 5.91 4.40 24.21
CA ASP A 31 4.55 4.29 23.67
C ASP A 31 4.12 5.52 22.85
N GLU A 32 4.53 6.72 23.24
CA GLU A 32 4.24 7.95 22.46
C GLU A 32 4.97 7.97 21.13
N ARG A 33 6.24 7.52 21.09
CA ARG A 33 7.03 7.43 19.85
C ARG A 33 6.48 6.36 18.92
N LYS A 34 6.07 5.20 19.44
CA LYS A 34 5.38 4.17 18.64
C LYS A 34 4.11 4.71 18.01
N LYS A 35 3.28 5.41 18.79
CA LYS A 35 2.02 5.98 18.32
C LYS A 35 2.24 7.00 17.21
N LEU A 36 3.25 7.87 17.36
CA LEU A 36 3.64 8.84 16.33
C LEU A 36 4.14 8.17 15.04
N ILE A 37 4.99 7.14 15.14
CA ILE A 37 5.49 6.40 13.98
C ILE A 37 4.33 5.73 13.24
N LYS A 38 3.44 5.05 13.98
CA LYS A 38 2.27 4.38 13.39
C LYS A 38 1.34 5.37 12.71
N MET A 39 1.04 6.49 13.37
CA MET A 39 0.17 7.55 12.84
C MET A 39 0.76 8.20 11.59
N LYS A 40 2.06 8.53 11.58
CA LYS A 40 2.72 9.09 10.39
C LYS A 40 2.78 8.11 9.23
N SER A 41 3.06 6.84 9.51
CA SER A 41 3.14 5.79 8.48
C SER A 41 1.76 5.52 7.85
N GLN A 42 0.71 5.48 8.68
CA GLN A 42 -0.68 5.34 8.22
C GLN A 42 -1.13 6.56 7.42
N SER A 43 -0.87 7.77 7.91
CA SER A 43 -1.29 9.01 7.24
C SER A 43 -0.61 9.18 5.89
N PHE A 44 0.71 8.91 5.80
CA PHE A 44 1.43 8.96 4.52
C PHE A 44 0.89 7.93 3.53
N THR A 45 0.64 6.70 3.99
CA THR A 45 0.09 5.67 3.10
C THR A 45 -1.32 6.02 2.66
N PHE A 46 -2.14 6.62 3.53
CA PHE A 46 -3.46 7.11 3.18
C PHE A 46 -3.39 8.19 2.08
N THR A 47 -2.43 9.11 2.15
CA THR A 47 -2.17 10.08 1.08
C THR A 47 -1.81 9.40 -0.24
N VAL A 48 -0.96 8.37 -0.20
CA VAL A 48 -0.58 7.64 -1.42
C VAL A 48 -1.76 6.86 -2.01
N VAL A 49 -2.60 6.25 -1.17
CA VAL A 49 -3.85 5.58 -1.60
C VAL A 49 -4.77 6.57 -2.29
N ILE A 50 -4.98 7.76 -1.72
CA ILE A 50 -5.79 8.83 -2.35
C ILE A 50 -5.19 9.24 -3.69
N GLY A 51 -3.88 9.43 -3.78
CA GLY A 51 -3.21 9.78 -5.04
C GLY A 51 -3.40 8.72 -6.13
N LEU A 52 -3.27 7.44 -5.77
CA LEU A 52 -3.55 6.32 -6.68
C LEU A 52 -5.02 6.30 -7.10
N PHE A 53 -5.95 6.59 -6.19
CA PHE A 53 -7.38 6.64 -6.49
C PHE A 53 -7.72 7.76 -7.48
N ILE A 54 -7.16 8.96 -7.28
CA ILE A 54 -7.31 10.10 -8.19
C ILE A 54 -6.72 9.78 -9.57
N TYR A 55 -5.55 9.15 -9.61
CA TYR A 55 -4.93 8.73 -10.87
C TYR A 55 -5.79 7.72 -11.63
N GLU A 56 -6.29 6.68 -10.94
CA GLU A 56 -7.14 5.65 -11.54
C GLU A 56 -8.45 6.25 -12.06
N MET A 57 -9.06 7.16 -11.31
CA MET A 57 -10.25 7.90 -11.69
C MET A 57 -10.00 8.78 -12.91
N GLY A 58 -8.90 9.53 -12.93
CA GLY A 58 -8.51 10.38 -14.07
C GLY A 58 -8.24 9.57 -15.33
N LYS A 59 -7.59 8.40 -15.20
CA LYS A 59 -7.32 7.50 -16.33
C LYS A 59 -8.60 6.87 -16.88
N SER A 60 -9.52 6.46 -16.00
CA SER A 60 -10.84 5.97 -16.39
C SER A 60 -11.65 7.03 -17.13
N MET A 61 -11.66 8.26 -16.65
CA MET A 61 -12.34 9.39 -17.30
C MET A 61 -11.70 9.73 -18.65
N TYR A 62 -10.38 9.78 -18.74
CA TYR A 62 -9.67 10.08 -19.98
C TYR A 62 -9.98 9.04 -21.06
N ILE A 63 -9.97 7.75 -20.72
CA ILE A 63 -10.26 6.67 -21.67
C ILE A 63 -11.74 6.68 -22.08
N GLN A 64 -12.67 6.98 -21.16
CA GLN A 64 -14.10 7.11 -21.53
C GLN A 64 -14.40 8.33 -22.40
N LEU A 65 -13.69 9.44 -22.22
CA LEU A 65 -13.97 10.70 -22.92
C LEU A 65 -13.20 10.85 -24.24
N TRP A 66 -11.99 10.31 -24.32
CA TRP A 66 -11.09 10.49 -25.45
C TRP A 66 -10.58 9.18 -26.10
N GLY A 67 -10.90 8.01 -25.53
CA GLY A 67 -10.43 6.73 -26.05
C GLY A 67 -11.56 5.88 -26.66
N ASP A 68 -11.23 5.15 -27.73
CA ASP A 68 -12.16 4.22 -28.41
C ASP A 68 -12.25 2.84 -27.71
N GLY A 69 -12.04 2.79 -26.40
CA GLY A 69 -11.83 1.53 -25.67
C GLY A 69 -12.54 1.45 -24.32
N THR A 70 -12.79 0.23 -23.86
CA THR A 70 -13.29 -0.04 -22.50
C THR A 70 -12.12 -0.07 -21.52
N TYR A 71 -12.19 0.75 -20.46
CA TYR A 71 -11.19 0.72 -19.40
C TYR A 71 -11.35 -0.57 -18.58
N GLY A 72 -10.44 -1.52 -18.76
CA GLY A 72 -10.42 -2.78 -18.01
C GLY A 72 -10.11 -2.63 -16.52
N GLY A 73 -9.72 -1.43 -16.06
CA GLY A 73 -9.39 -1.16 -14.67
C GLY A 73 -8.11 -1.87 -14.18
N MET A 74 -7.58 -1.41 -13.05
CA MET A 74 -6.61 -2.20 -12.30
C MET A 74 -7.33 -3.34 -11.57
N SER A 75 -6.80 -4.56 -11.67
CA SER A 75 -7.40 -5.70 -10.95
C SER A 75 -7.35 -5.43 -9.43
N PRO A 76 -8.40 -5.80 -8.66
CA PRO A 76 -8.46 -5.51 -7.21
C PRO A 76 -7.25 -6.04 -6.45
N HIS A 77 -6.68 -7.15 -6.91
CA HIS A 77 -5.56 -7.84 -6.29
C HIS A 77 -4.25 -7.06 -6.52
N SER A 78 -4.03 -6.57 -7.74
CA SER A 78 -2.89 -5.70 -8.09
C SER A 78 -2.92 -4.39 -7.31
N TYR A 79 -4.12 -3.84 -7.10
CA TYR A 79 -4.33 -2.62 -6.35
C TYR A 79 -3.97 -2.80 -4.86
N LEU A 80 -4.52 -3.85 -4.22
CA LEU A 80 -4.20 -4.19 -2.82
C LEU A 80 -2.70 -4.40 -2.61
N THR A 81 -2.06 -5.11 -3.53
CA THR A 81 -0.64 -5.47 -3.41
C THR A 81 0.25 -4.24 -3.52
N SER A 82 -0.07 -3.32 -4.44
CA SER A 82 0.64 -2.05 -4.58
C SER A 82 0.53 -1.20 -3.32
N ILE A 83 -0.67 -1.07 -2.74
CA ILE A 83 -0.90 -0.32 -1.51
C ILE A 83 -0.15 -0.95 -0.32
N SER A 84 -0.20 -2.27 -0.20
CA SER A 84 0.49 -3.01 0.87
C SER A 84 2.00 -2.80 0.80
N LEU A 85 2.57 -2.83 -0.40
CA LEU A 85 4.01 -2.64 -0.62
C LEU A 85 4.45 -1.20 -0.33
N ILE A 86 3.65 -0.21 -0.72
CA ILE A 86 3.88 1.20 -0.40
C ILE A 86 3.80 1.43 1.13
N TYR A 87 2.80 0.84 1.79
CA TYR A 87 2.68 0.90 3.25
C TYR A 87 3.92 0.33 3.92
N LEU A 88 4.38 -0.83 3.47
CA LEU A 88 5.57 -1.50 3.99
C LEU A 88 6.81 -0.61 3.88
N ILE A 89 7.08 -0.07 2.68
CA ILE A 89 8.26 0.79 2.44
C ILE A 89 8.19 2.03 3.33
N THR A 90 7.02 2.66 3.42
CA THR A 90 6.78 3.84 4.25
C THR A 90 7.01 3.53 5.73
N LEU A 91 6.50 2.41 6.22
CA LEU A 91 6.64 1.95 7.59
C LEU A 91 8.12 1.68 7.93
N LEU A 92 8.86 1.03 7.04
CA LEU A 92 10.30 0.78 7.20
C LEU A 92 11.11 2.08 7.21
N TYR A 93 10.77 3.04 6.33
CA TYR A 93 11.42 4.34 6.29
C TYR A 93 11.23 5.12 7.60
N TRP A 94 9.98 5.23 8.08
CA TRP A 94 9.70 5.92 9.34
C TRP A 94 10.25 5.18 10.56
N ARG A 95 10.26 3.84 10.55
CA ARG A 95 10.97 3.06 11.57
C ARG A 95 12.44 3.43 11.61
N ARG A 96 13.15 3.45 10.47
CA ARG A 96 14.58 3.80 10.44
C ARG A 96 14.86 5.25 10.85
N LYS A 97 13.92 6.15 10.58
CA LYS A 97 14.07 7.58 10.90
C LYS A 97 13.80 7.92 12.37
N TYR A 98 13.00 7.11 13.06
CA TYR A 98 12.55 7.37 14.44
C TYR A 98 12.91 6.27 15.45
N ALA A 99 13.55 5.18 15.01
CA ALA A 99 14.25 4.22 15.88
C ALA A 99 15.54 4.85 16.40
#